data_AF-A0A818IRE8-F1
#
_entry.id   AF-A0A818IRE8-F1
#
_cell.length_a   1.000
_cell.length_b   1.000
_cell.length_c   1.000
_cell.angle_alpha   90.00
_cell.angle_beta   90.00
_cell.angle_gamma   90.00
#
_symmetry.space_group_name_H-M   'P 1'
#
loop_
_entity.id
_entity.type
_entity.pdbx_description
1 polymer ?
#
loop_
_entity_poly.entity_id
_entity_poly.type
_entity_poly.pdbx_seq_one_letter_code
_entity_poly.pdbx_strand_id
1 'polypeptide(L)'
;MHYSSTAFSTNGLPTIVANQANVTMGQRSNLSVYDVQALRRFYNCTASGMTLPPTTTPPPSLALALINANANAFALALTVNANALALMALALINA
;
A
#
# COMPACT_ATOMS: atom_id res chain seq x y z
N MET A 1 5.61 -8.71 -21.41
CA MET A 1 4.16 -8.52 -21.64
C MET A 1 3.61 -9.10 -22.97
N HIS A 2 4.34 -9.95 -23.68
CA HIS A 2 3.95 -10.38 -25.03
C HIS A 2 2.94 -11.55 -25.03
N TYR A 3 2.05 -11.63 -26.02
CA TYR A 3 1.19 -12.80 -26.24
C TYR A 3 1.98 -14.06 -26.63
N SER A 4 1.38 -15.25 -26.46
CA SER A 4 1.93 -16.51 -26.98
C SER A 4 1.75 -16.61 -28.50
N SER A 5 2.48 -17.51 -29.16
CA SER A 5 2.37 -17.73 -30.62
C SER A 5 0.97 -18.12 -31.08
N THR A 6 0.21 -18.82 -30.24
CA THR A 6 -1.13 -19.36 -30.54
C THR A 6 -2.27 -18.51 -29.99
N ALA A 7 -1.99 -17.26 -29.58
CA ALA A 7 -3.01 -16.40 -28.99
C ALA A 7 -4.20 -16.22 -29.94
N PHE A 8 -5.42 -16.43 -29.42
CA PHE A 8 -6.68 -16.36 -30.16
C PHE A 8 -6.82 -17.36 -31.32
N SER A 9 -5.95 -18.36 -31.41
CA SER A 9 -6.06 -19.43 -32.40
C SER A 9 -7.24 -20.35 -32.08
N THR A 10 -8.04 -20.68 -33.09
CA THR A 10 -9.16 -21.63 -32.99
C THR A 10 -8.76 -23.06 -33.36
N ASN A 11 -7.64 -23.22 -34.07
CA ASN A 11 -7.14 -24.49 -34.60
C ASN A 11 -5.77 -24.88 -34.01
N GLY A 12 -5.28 -24.13 -33.02
CA GLY A 12 -3.99 -24.37 -32.37
C GLY A 12 -2.77 -23.97 -33.21
N LEU A 13 -2.96 -23.47 -34.43
CA LEU A 13 -1.87 -22.95 -35.26
C LEU A 13 -1.39 -21.59 -34.75
N PRO A 14 -0.10 -21.24 -34.95
CA PRO A 14 0.41 -19.95 -34.54
C PRO A 14 -0.24 -18.82 -35.34
N THR A 15 -0.73 -17.80 -34.64
CA THR A 15 -1.25 -16.54 -35.18
C THR A 15 -0.20 -15.44 -35.17
N ILE A 16 0.85 -15.60 -34.35
CA ILE A 16 1.98 -14.68 -34.24
C ILE A 16 3.27 -15.48 -34.44
N VAL A 17 4.06 -15.09 -35.45
CA VAL A 17 5.32 -15.73 -35.83
C VAL A 17 6.45 -14.72 -35.71
N ALA A 18 7.50 -15.07 -34.97
CA ALA A 18 8.68 -14.24 -34.82
C ALA A 18 9.53 -14.30 -36.11
N ASN A 19 10.09 -13.17 -36.52
CA ASN A 19 11.00 -13.13 -37.66
C ASN A 19 12.35 -13.78 -37.34
N GLN A 20 12.79 -13.71 -36.09
CA GLN A 20 13.99 -14.43 -35.62
C GLN A 20 13.63 -15.84 -35.14
N ALA A 21 14.49 -16.80 -35.46
CA ALA A 21 14.38 -18.16 -34.96
C ALA A 21 14.63 -18.24 -33.44
N ASN A 22 14.03 -19.24 -32.79
CA ASN A 22 14.25 -19.60 -31.38
C ASN A 22 13.93 -18.50 -30.36
N VAL A 23 12.98 -17.61 -30.65
CA VAL A 23 12.50 -16.60 -29.70
C VAL A 23 11.36 -17.17 -28.85
N THR A 24 11.47 -17.02 -27.54
CA THR A 24 10.40 -17.36 -26.60
C THR A 24 9.39 -16.21 -26.49
N MET A 25 8.13 -16.48 -26.83
CA MET A 25 7.00 -15.54 -26.69
C MET A 25 5.99 -16.06 -25.67
N GLY A 26 5.22 -15.15 -25.06
CA GLY A 26 4.12 -15.55 -24.17
C GLY A 26 4.51 -16.06 -22.79
N GLN A 27 5.73 -15.80 -22.32
CA GLN A 27 6.17 -16.21 -20.98
C GLN A 27 5.29 -15.58 -19.88
N ARG A 28 5.03 -16.32 -18.80
CA ARG A 28 4.20 -15.89 -17.66
C ARG A 28 4.82 -16.14 -16.28
N SER A 29 6.09 -16.57 -16.23
CA SER A 29 6.73 -16.91 -14.95
C SER A 29 7.12 -15.66 -14.16
N ASN A 30 7.62 -14.63 -14.84
CA ASN A 30 8.11 -13.39 -14.23
C ASN A 30 8.00 -12.22 -15.22
N LEU A 31 8.23 -10.99 -14.76
CA LEU A 31 8.46 -9.87 -15.69
C LEU A 31 9.80 -10.04 -16.41
N SER A 32 9.88 -9.65 -17.69
CA SER A 32 11.16 -9.64 -18.39
C SER A 32 12.06 -8.52 -17.86
N VAL A 33 13.37 -8.66 -18.05
CA VAL A 33 14.35 -7.63 -17.67
C VAL A 33 14.01 -6.28 -18.32
N TYR A 34 13.55 -6.30 -19.57
CA TYR A 34 13.16 -5.09 -20.29
C TYR A 34 11.86 -4.47 -19.76
N ASP A 35 10.85 -5.29 -19.43
CA ASP A 35 9.61 -4.79 -18.80
C ASP A 35 9.93 -4.09 -17.47
N VAL A 36 10.78 -4.71 -16.62
CA VAL A 36 11.23 -4.13 -15.35
C VAL A 36 12.02 -2.83 -15.57
N GLN A 37 12.91 -2.80 -16.56
CA GLN A 37 13.69 -1.60 -16.87
C GLN A 37 12.79 -0.45 -17.35
N ALA A 38 11.81 -0.74 -18.20
CA ALA A 38 10.84 0.25 -18.66
C ALA A 38 10.03 0.82 -17.49
N LEU A 39 9.53 -0.04 -16.58
CA LEU A 39 8.82 0.39 -15.38
C LEU A 39 9.68 1.28 -14.47
N ARG A 40 10.92 0.88 -14.20
CA ARG A 40 11.84 1.67 -13.36
C ARG A 40 12.10 3.06 -13.94
N ARG A 41 12.26 3.16 -15.27
CA ARG A 41 12.41 4.44 -15.97
C ARG A 41 11.16 5.28 -15.86
N PHE A 42 9.99 4.68 -16.09
CA PHE A 42 8.71 5.37 -16.06
C PHE A 42 8.40 5.98 -14.69
N TYR A 43 8.64 5.23 -13.61
CA TYR A 43 8.38 5.69 -12.24
C TYR A 43 9.60 6.32 -11.54
N ASN A 44 10.70 6.55 -12.27
CA ASN A 44 11.97 7.05 -11.72
C ASN A 44 12.42 6.29 -10.45
N CYS A 45 12.33 4.96 -10.49
CA CYS A 45 12.73 4.12 -9.37
C CYS A 45 14.25 4.21 -9.17
N THR A 46 14.67 4.82 -8.06
CA THR A 46 16.07 4.80 -7.62
C THR A 46 16.37 3.49 -6.89
N ALA A 47 17.64 3.05 -6.89
CA ALA A 47 18.05 1.83 -6.16
C ALA A 47 17.80 1.92 -4.65
N SER A 48 17.67 3.15 -4.13
CA SER A 48 17.27 3.46 -2.75
C SER A 48 15.75 3.45 -2.53
N GLY A 49 14.99 2.88 -3.47
CA GLY A 49 13.55 2.72 -3.36
C GLY A 49 13.24 2.14 -2.00
N MET A 50 12.68 2.98 -1.12
CA MET A 50 12.21 2.59 0.19
C MET A 50 11.46 1.29 -0.01
N THR A 51 11.90 0.22 0.64
CA THR A 51 11.04 -0.93 0.89
C THR A 51 9.87 -0.33 1.65
N LEU A 52 8.80 0.05 0.94
CA LEU A 52 7.56 0.40 1.61
C LEU A 52 7.27 -0.85 2.43
N PRO A 53 7.11 -0.70 3.76
CA PRO A 53 6.75 -1.85 4.58
C PRO A 53 5.57 -2.53 3.89
N PRO A 54 5.58 -3.88 3.81
CA PRO A 54 4.50 -4.58 3.14
C PRO A 54 3.19 -3.98 3.64
N THR A 55 2.30 -3.60 2.72
CA THR A 55 0.97 -3.12 3.08
C THR A 55 0.18 -4.31 3.60
N THR A 56 0.57 -4.82 4.76
CA THR A 56 -0.22 -5.72 5.57
C THR A 56 -1.31 -4.84 6.14
N THR A 57 -2.55 -5.06 5.71
CA THR A 57 -3.71 -4.73 6.53
C THR A 57 -3.37 -5.13 7.97
N PRO A 58 -3.29 -4.20 8.93
CA PRO A 58 -2.85 -4.53 10.28
C PRO A 58 -3.81 -5.58 10.84
N PRO A 59 -3.31 -6.64 11.51
CA PRO A 59 -4.18 -7.61 12.16
C PRO A 59 -5.13 -6.89 13.13
N PRO A 60 -6.38 -7.37 13.29
CA PRO A 60 -7.45 -6.65 13.99
C PRO A 60 -7.12 -6.29 15.46
N SER A 61 -6.12 -6.92 16.06
CA SER A 61 -5.62 -6.61 17.41
C SER A 61 -4.91 -5.25 17.51
N LEU A 62 -4.21 -4.80 16.47
CA LEU A 62 -3.55 -3.48 16.45
C LEU A 62 -4.54 -2.34 16.20
N ALA A 63 -5.61 -2.59 15.42
CA ALA A 63 -6.68 -1.61 15.23
C ALA A 63 -7.41 -1.30 16.54
N LEU A 64 -7.72 -2.33 17.34
CA LEU A 64 -8.35 -2.14 18.66
C LEU A 64 -7.42 -1.41 19.64
N ALA A 65 -6.11 -1.68 19.60
CA ALA A 65 -5.14 -0.98 20.44
C ALA A 65 -5.05 0.53 20.13
N LEU A 66 -5.06 0.92 18.83
CA LEU A 66 -5.08 2.34 18.45
C LEU A 66 -6.41 3.03 18.82
N ILE A 67 -7.55 2.34 18.69
CA ILE A 67 -8.88 2.85 19.08
C ILE A 67 -9.03 3.00 20.61
N ASN A 68 -8.29 2.22 21.39
CA ASN A 68 -8.30 2.37 22.85
C ASN A 68 -7.36 3.49 23.31
N ALA A 69 -6.24 3.71 22.60
CA ALA A 69 -5.27 4.75 22.93
C ALA A 69 -5.82 6.17 22.67
N ASN A 70 -6.52 6.39 21.57
CA ASN A 70 -7.14 7.69 21.26
C ASN A 70 -8.38 7.98 22.12
N ALA A 71 -9.14 6.97 22.54
CA ALA A 71 -10.25 7.13 23.48
C ALA A 71 -9.76 7.60 24.87
N ASN A 72 -8.67 7.02 25.37
CA ASN A 72 -8.09 7.40 26.67
C ASN A 72 -7.51 8.81 26.67
N ALA A 73 -6.88 9.24 25.57
CA ALA A 73 -6.34 10.59 25.44
C ALA A 73 -7.46 11.66 25.41
N PHE A 74 -8.57 11.38 24.74
CA PHE A 74 -9.72 12.29 24.70
C PHE A 74 -10.42 12.40 26.07
N ALA A 75 -10.56 11.28 26.80
CA ALA A 75 -11.14 11.27 28.13
C ALA A 75 -10.32 12.11 29.13
N LEU A 76 -8.99 11.96 29.14
CA LEU A 76 -8.09 12.76 29.97
C LEU A 76 -8.20 14.27 29.67
N ALA A 77 -8.28 14.65 28.39
CA ALA A 77 -8.40 16.05 28.00
C ALA A 77 -9.71 16.69 28.49
N LEU A 78 -10.84 15.95 28.45
CA LEU A 78 -12.10 16.44 29.00
C LEU A 78 -12.06 16.59 30.51
N THR A 79 -11.46 15.63 31.24
CA THR A 79 -11.38 15.70 32.70
C THR A 79 -10.51 16.86 33.19
N VAL A 80 -9.39 17.14 32.50
CA VAL A 80 -8.54 18.30 32.83
C VAL A 80 -9.30 19.61 32.62
N ASN A 81 -10.07 19.73 31.53
CA ASN A 81 -10.87 20.93 31.26
C ASN A 81 -12.00 21.11 32.30
N ALA A 82 -12.69 20.03 32.68
CA ALA A 82 -13.73 20.06 33.71
C ALA A 82 -13.18 20.49 35.08
N ASN A 83 -12.00 19.97 35.47
CA ASN A 83 -11.33 20.36 36.73
C ASN A 83 -10.86 21.83 36.70
N ALA A 84 -10.39 22.33 35.56
CA ALA A 84 -10.01 23.72 35.39
C ALA A 84 -11.21 24.66 35.55
N LEU A 85 -12.36 24.33 34.94
CA LEU A 85 -13.61 25.07 35.14
C LEU A 85 -14.07 25.04 36.60
N ALA A 86 -13.98 23.89 37.26
CA ALA A 86 -14.38 23.74 38.66
C ALA A 86 -13.51 24.60 39.61
N LEU A 87 -12.19 24.65 39.37
CA LEU A 87 -11.29 25.53 40.13
C LEU A 87 -11.61 27.02 39.91
N MET A 88 -11.89 27.42 38.66
CA MET A 88 -12.28 28.81 38.36
C MET A 88 -13.62 29.18 39.01
N ALA A 89 -14.60 28.28 39.02
CA ALA A 89 -15.88 28.50 39.69
C ALA A 89 -15.72 28.60 41.22
N LEU A 90 -14.87 27.79 41.84
CA LEU A 90 -14.61 27.84 43.28
C LEU A 90 -13.83 29.10 43.69
N ALA A 91 -12.98 29.63 42.81
CA ALA A 91 -12.29 30.90 43.01
C ALA A 91 -13.24 32.12 42.97
N LEU A 92 -14.34 32.03 42.22
CA LEU A 92 -15.36 33.09 42.14
C LEU A 92 -16.33 33.10 43.35
N ILE A 93 -16.46 31.98 44.06
CA ILE A 93 -17.35 31.86 45.24
C ILE A 93 -16.65 32.31 46.54
N ASN A 94 -15.31 32.33 46.56
CA ASN A 94 -14.51 32.69 47.74
C ASN A 94 -13.85 34.08 47.67
N ALA A 95 -14.27 34.95 46.73
CA ALA A 95 -13.83 36.33 46.57
C ALA A 95 -14.97 37.30 46.92
#